data_AF-A0AA91V8H6-F1
#
_entry.id   AF-A0AA91V8H6-F1
#
_cell.length_a   1.000
_cell.length_b   1.000
_cell.length_c   1.000
_cell.angle_alpha   90.00
_cell.angle_beta   90.00
_cell.angle_gamma   90.00
#
_symmetry.space_group_name_H-M   'P 1'
#
loop_
_entity.id
_entity.type
_entity.pdbx_description
1 polymer ?
#
loop_
_entity_poly.entity_id
_entity_poly.type
_entity_poly.pdbx_seq_one_letter_code
_entity_poly.pdbx_strand_id
1 'polypeptide(L)' 'METCADVLIVIDLQNGVCYSEDHLFDLQNLLTKVNNRIALYRELHKPIIFVQHCDEELVPGEELWAINANLDVQEQ' A
#
# COMPACT_ATOMS: atom_id res chain seq x y z
N MET A 1 -8.73 -19.23 23.96
CA MET A 1 -9.05 -18.35 22.82
C MET A 1 -8.11 -18.70 21.71
N GLU A 2 -8.61 -19.07 20.53
CA GLU A 2 -7.75 -19.25 19.36
C GLU A 2 -7.14 -17.89 18.99
N THR A 3 -5.84 -17.88 18.75
CA THR A 3 -5.13 -16.71 18.25
C THR A 3 -5.34 -16.62 16.75
N CYS A 4 -6.12 -15.64 16.30
CA CYS A 4 -6.16 -15.29 14.87
C CYS A 4 -4.81 -14.68 14.46
N ALA A 5 -4.38 -14.95 13.23
CA ALA A 5 -3.24 -14.23 12.64
C ALA A 5 -3.55 -12.73 12.54
N ASP A 6 -2.54 -11.90 12.80
CA ASP A 6 -2.62 -10.45 12.68
C ASP A 6 -1.66 -9.97 11.58
N VAL A 7 -2.22 -9.46 10.49
CA VAL A 7 -1.53 -9.10 9.25
C VAL A 7 -2.03 -7.75 8.78
N LEU A 8 -1.12 -6.90 8.30
CA LEU A 8 -1.48 -5.66 7.62
C LEU A 8 -1.60 -5.94 6.12
N ILE A 9 -2.75 -5.62 5.53
CA ILE A 9 -2.94 -5.65 4.08
C ILE A 9 -3.08 -4.21 3.58
N VAL A 10 -2.20 -3.80 2.67
CA VAL A 10 -2.24 -2.51 1.98
C VAL A 10 -2.73 -2.75 0.56
N ILE A 11 -3.86 -2.15 0.20
CA ILE A 11 -4.59 -2.46 -1.04
C ILE A 11 -4.52 -1.25 -1.98
N ASP A 12 -4.07 -1.49 -3.21
CA ASP A 12 -4.22 -0.64 -4.40
C ASP A 12 -3.74 0.81 -4.24
N LEU A 13 -2.76 1.05 -3.37
CA LEU A 13 -2.06 2.33 -3.29
C LEU A 13 -0.99 2.45 -4.39
N GLN A 14 -1.44 2.35 -5.64
CA GLN A 14 -0.64 2.47 -6.87
C GLN A 14 -0.73 3.89 -7.44
N ASN A 15 0.24 4.30 -8.24
CA ASN A 15 0.29 5.66 -8.78
C ASN A 15 -0.96 6.02 -9.60
N GLY A 16 -1.44 5.12 -10.46
CA GLY A 16 -2.63 5.34 -11.30
C GLY A 16 -3.92 5.46 -10.48
N VAL A 17 -3.97 4.88 -9.28
CA VAL A 17 -5.10 5.05 -8.35
C VAL A 17 -4.96 6.37 -7.58
N CYS A 18 -3.79 6.62 -7.01
CA CYS A 18 -3.51 7.77 -6.17
C CYS A 18 -3.59 9.11 -6.93
N TYR A 19 -3.18 9.12 -8.20
CA TYR A 19 -3.04 10.31 -9.02
C TYR A 19 -3.95 10.31 -10.26
N SER A 20 -5.08 9.58 -10.21
CA SER A 20 -6.16 9.68 -11.21
C SER A 20 -6.71 11.12 -11.33
N GLU A 21 -7.58 11.39 -12.31
CA GLU A 21 -8.03 12.74 -12.70
C GLU A 21 -8.47 13.62 -11.53
N ASP A 22 -9.18 13.06 -10.54
CA ASP A 22 -9.68 13.80 -9.37
C ASP A 22 -8.76 13.74 -8.13
N HIS A 23 -7.62 13.06 -8.23
CA HIS A 23 -6.75 12.67 -7.12
C HIS A 23 -7.47 11.92 -5.99
N LEU A 24 -6.75 11.02 -5.31
CA LEU A 24 -7.31 10.33 -4.16
C LEU A 24 -7.49 11.31 -2.98
N PHE A 25 -8.69 11.33 -2.39
CA PHE A 25 -9.03 12.26 -1.30
C PHE A 25 -8.05 12.14 -0.12
N ASP A 26 -7.50 13.27 0.31
CA ASP A 26 -6.58 13.37 1.46
C ASP A 26 -5.38 12.40 1.38
N LEU A 27 -4.87 12.16 0.16
CA LEU A 27 -3.81 11.20 -0.14
C LEU A 27 -2.60 11.34 0.80
N GLN A 28 -2.13 12.55 1.08
CA GLN A 28 -0.94 12.77 1.92
C GLN A 28 -1.14 12.28 3.35
N ASN A 29 -2.30 12.54 3.94
CA ASN A 29 -2.64 12.06 5.28
C ASN A 29 -2.86 10.55 5.28
N LEU A 30 -3.48 10.01 4.23
CA LEU A 30 -3.63 8.55 4.06
C LEU A 30 -2.27 7.86 4.04
N LEU A 31 -1.35 8.29 3.17
CA LEU A 31 0.01 7.73 3.06
C LEU A 31 0.76 7.82 4.38
N THR A 32 0.65 8.95 5.09
CA THR A 32 1.24 9.11 6.44
C THR A 32 0.70 8.08 7.42
N LYS A 33 -0.62 7.88 7.47
CA LYS A 33 -1.25 6.89 8.36
C LYS A 33 -0.89 5.45 8.00
N VAL A 34 -0.81 5.12 6.71
CA VAL A 34 -0.39 3.79 6.25
C VAL A 34 1.06 3.52 6.63
N ASN A 35 1.97 4.48 6.42
CA ASN A 35 3.37 4.33 6.83
C ASN A 35 3.54 4.16 8.33
N ASN A 36 2.78 4.89 9.16
CA ASN A 36 2.81 4.69 10.61
C ASN A 36 2.38 3.27 11.00
N ARG A 37 1.41 2.69 10.27
CA ARG A 37 0.96 1.33 10.48
C ARG A 37 1.98 0.30 9.98
N ILE A 38 2.63 0.54 8.84
CA ILE A 38 3.75 -0.26 8.32
C ILE A 38 4.89 -0.29 9.35
N ALA A 39 5.30 0.86 9.86
CA ALA A 39 6.35 0.97 10.87
C ALA A 39 6.05 0.13 12.12
N LEU A 40 4.83 0.27 12.66
CA LEU A 40 4.40 -0.54 13.80
C LEU A 40 4.43 -2.06 13.52
N TYR A 41 4.00 -2.50 12.34
CA TYR A 41 4.01 -3.93 11.99
C TYR A 41 5.44 -4.45 11.84
N ARG A 42 6.37 -3.64 11.33
CA ARG A 42 7.79 -3.99 11.27
C ARG A 42 8.44 -4.08 12.63
N GLU A 43 8.20 -3.11 13.51
CA GLU A 43 8.69 -3.15 14.91
C GLU A 43 8.22 -4.41 15.64
N LEU A 44 6.98 -4.82 15.39
CA LEU A 44 6.38 -6.02 15.98
C LEU A 44 6.70 -7.31 15.22
N HIS A 45 7.50 -7.25 14.15
CA HIS A 45 7.84 -8.39 13.30
C HIS A 45 6.59 -9.13 12.77
N LYS A 46 5.55 -8.37 12.41
CA LYS A 46 4.29 -8.87 11.86
C LYS A 46 4.27 -8.78 10.33
N PRO A 47 3.57 -9.69 9.64
CA PRO A 47 3.50 -9.69 8.19
C PRO A 47 2.77 -8.46 7.64
N ILE A 48 3.27 -7.95 6.51
CA ILE A 48 2.65 -6.90 5.72
C ILE A 48 2.50 -7.40 4.29
N ILE A 49 1.30 -7.33 3.72
CA ILE A 49 1.02 -7.76 2.35
C ILE A 49 0.59 -6.54 1.55
N PHE A 50 1.28 -6.29 0.43
CA PHE A 50 0.86 -5.29 -0.55
C PHE A 50 0.10 -5.99 -1.67
N VAL A 51 -1.08 -5.47 -1.99
CA VAL A 51 -1.93 -5.94 -3.08
C VAL A 51 -1.99 -4.83 -4.14
N GLN A 52 -1.90 -5.22 -5.40
CA GLN A 52 -1.98 -4.33 -6.55
C GLN A 52 -3.06 -4.83 -7.51
N HIS A 53 -3.90 -3.91 -8.00
CA HIS A 53 -4.82 -4.14 -9.09
C HIS A 53 -4.06 -4.18 -10.44
N CYS A 54 -4.58 -4.98 -11.37
CA CYS A 54 -4.02 -5.11 -12.72
C CYS A 54 -5.17 -5.14 -13.74
N ASP A 55 -5.10 -4.25 -14.73
CA ASP A 55 -6.04 -4.18 -15.85
C ASP A 55 -5.36 -3.58 -17.10
N GLU A 56 -6.13 -3.08 -18.05
CA GLU A 56 -5.62 -2.47 -19.29
C GLU A 56 -4.90 -1.13 -19.06
N GLU A 57 -5.15 -0.45 -17.93
CA GLU A 57 -4.54 0.83 -17.57
C GLU A 57 -3.44 0.67 -16.49
N LEU A 58 -3.60 -0.30 -15.59
CA LEU A 58 -2.66 -0.66 -14.54
C LEU A 58 -1.88 -1.92 -14.96
N VAL A 59 -0.98 -1.75 -15.92
CA VAL A 59 -0.17 -2.85 -16.48
C VAL A 59 1.07 -3.13 -15.61
N PRO A 60 1.31 -4.40 -15.20
CA PRO A 60 2.47 -4.76 -14.39
C PRO A 60 3.82 -4.27 -14.93
N GLY A 61 4.59 -3.62 -14.07
CA GLY A 61 5.90 -3.05 -14.38
C GLY A 61 5.86 -1.61 -14.92
N GLU A 62 4.68 -1.06 -15.21
CA GLU A 62 4.53 0.33 -15.64
C GLU A 62 4.40 1.31 -14.48
N GLU A 63 4.63 2.60 -14.75
CA GLU A 63 4.66 3.65 -13.73
C GLU A 63 3.32 3.79 -13.01
N LEU A 64 2.19 3.74 -13.74
CA LEU A 64 0.86 3.81 -13.15
C LEU A 64 0.55 2.61 -12.25
N TRP A 65 1.07 1.44 -12.61
CA TRP A 65 0.89 0.23 -11.83
C TRP A 65 1.78 0.18 -10.58
N ALA A 66 2.92 0.87 -10.57
CA ALA A 66 3.83 0.85 -9.44
C ALA A 66 3.16 1.35 -8.14
N ILE A 67 3.51 0.72 -7.02
CA ILE A 67 3.12 1.17 -5.69
C ILE A 67 3.63 2.59 -5.49
N ASN A 68 2.82 3.44 -4.84
CA ASN A 68 3.18 4.82 -4.56
C ASN A 68 4.52 4.89 -3.82
N ALA A 69 5.49 5.60 -4.38
CA ALA A 69 6.86 5.67 -3.86
C ALA A 69 6.98 6.29 -2.46
N ASN A 70 5.92 6.94 -1.96
CA ASN A 70 5.88 7.46 -0.59
C ASN A 70 5.51 6.38 0.44
N LEU A 71 5.12 5.17 0.02
CA LEU A 71 4.97 4.04 0.94
C LEU A 71 6.32 3.39 1.21
N ASP A 72 6.57 3.09 2.48
CA ASP A 72 7.78 2.39 2.91
C ASP A 72 7.68 0.90 2.57
N VAL A 73 7.77 0.54 1.28
CA VAL A 73 7.81 -0.85 0.80
C VAL A 73 9.24 -1.37 0.89
N GLN A 74 9.42 -2.54 1.51
CA GLN A 74 10.72 -3.21 1.64
C GLN A 74 10.52 -4.71 1.43
N GLU A 75 11.56 -5.39 0.97
CA GLU A 75 11.63 -6.85 1.02
C GLU A 75 11.55 -7.31 2.48
N GLN A 76 10.81 -8.39 2.72
CA GLN A 76 10.62 -8.99 4.05
C GLN A 76 11.61 -10.11 4.34
#